data_AF-A0A7S2BG31-F1
#
_entry.id   AF-A0A7S2BG31-F1
#
_cell.length_a   1.000
_cell.length_b   1.000
_cell.length_c   1.000
_cell.angle_alpha   90.00
_cell.angle_beta   90.00
_cell.angle_gamma   90.00
#
_symmetry.space_group_name_H-M   'P 1'
#
loop_
_entity.id
_entity.type
_entity.pdbx_description
1 polymer ?
#
loop_
_entity_poly.entity_id
_entity_poly.type
_entity_poly.pdbx_seq_one_letter_code
_entity_poly.pdbx_strand_id
1 'polypeptide(L)'
;MVEVQSEVAEVKRWPKADLQAYVSGQFKTFCKEKCAECGKPATKRFSTSMSFVVSNMLDSFWCNECGRVLCEKCRYQHTCERLDQQKERNKHLTHEQLAAQLAEAEAQKQAIEDEKKAEARREAMAQEKERLVRKERRQVLAHKAKVVEDFLQGISRDTDTNAARGARARDELLELYTRAKRIALTLYNEFEHPSLPGLADDDWESVKEIYARARELTGMFIVVEGQPLDMRNPWDPPPAEGEAQDADPAGLGRGLL
;
A
#
# COMPACT_ATOMS: atom_id res chain seq x y z
N MET A 1 -46.33 -13.40 -61.47
CA MET A 1 -45.25 -12.88 -60.62
C MET A 1 -45.66 -13.13 -59.19
N VAL A 2 -45.07 -14.14 -58.54
CA VAL A 2 -45.41 -14.52 -57.15
C VAL A 2 -44.42 -13.79 -56.25
N GLU A 3 -44.92 -12.81 -55.50
CA GLU A 3 -44.15 -12.15 -54.44
C GLU A 3 -43.91 -13.15 -53.31
N VAL A 4 -42.67 -13.62 -53.19
CA VAL A 4 -42.21 -14.44 -52.07
C VAL A 4 -41.97 -13.49 -50.91
N GLN A 5 -42.95 -13.35 -50.02
CA GLN A 5 -42.76 -12.74 -48.71
C GLN A 5 -41.83 -13.65 -47.90
N SER A 6 -40.55 -13.28 -47.81
CA SER A 6 -39.60 -13.92 -46.90
C SER A 6 -39.81 -13.37 -45.49
N GLU A 7 -40.52 -14.11 -44.64
CA GLU A 7 -40.54 -13.87 -43.20
C GLU A 7 -39.10 -13.89 -42.67
N VAL A 8 -38.60 -12.72 -42.24
CA VAL A 8 -37.28 -12.60 -41.61
C VAL A 8 -37.40 -13.23 -40.22
N ALA A 9 -37.09 -14.52 -40.12
CA ALA A 9 -37.06 -15.22 -38.84
C ALA A 9 -36.10 -14.50 -37.89
N GLU A 10 -36.60 -14.16 -36.70
CA GLU A 10 -35.84 -13.48 -35.65
C GLU A 10 -34.55 -14.25 -35.34
N VAL A 11 -33.40 -13.61 -35.59
CA VAL A 11 -32.08 -14.27 -35.48
C VAL A 11 -31.69 -14.42 -34.02
N LYS A 12 -31.81 -15.65 -33.50
CA LYS A 12 -31.42 -15.99 -32.13
C LYS A 12 -29.91 -15.82 -31.90
N ARG A 13 -29.56 -15.02 -30.90
CA ARG A 13 -28.17 -14.77 -30.48
C ARG A 13 -27.91 -15.43 -29.13
N TRP A 14 -26.74 -16.03 -29.00
CA TRP A 14 -26.35 -16.78 -27.80
C TRP A 14 -25.03 -16.23 -27.26
N PRO A 15 -24.95 -15.86 -25.97
CA PRO A 15 -23.66 -15.72 -25.30
C PRO A 15 -23.03 -17.11 -25.11
N LYS A 16 -21.69 -17.17 -25.03
CA LYS A 16 -20.93 -18.43 -25.01
C LYS A 16 -21.40 -19.41 -23.94
N ALA A 17 -21.67 -18.88 -22.74
CA ALA A 17 -22.10 -19.67 -21.58
C ALA A 17 -23.46 -20.32 -21.80
N ASP A 18 -24.43 -19.57 -22.32
CA ASP A 18 -25.78 -20.08 -22.58
C ASP A 18 -25.80 -21.11 -23.71
N LEU A 19 -24.95 -20.92 -24.72
CA LEU A 19 -24.81 -21.89 -25.82
C LEU A 19 -24.21 -23.21 -25.32
N GLN A 20 -23.19 -23.16 -24.47
CA GLN A 20 -22.59 -24.35 -23.85
C GLN A 20 -23.60 -25.10 -22.97
N ALA A 21 -24.38 -24.38 -22.17
CA ALA A 21 -25.45 -24.96 -21.37
C ALA A 21 -26.53 -25.60 -22.27
N TYR A 22 -26.87 -24.95 -23.38
CA TYR A 22 -27.86 -25.44 -24.33
C TYR A 22 -27.42 -26.72 -25.06
N VAL A 23 -26.16 -26.79 -25.50
CA VAL A 23 -25.57 -28.01 -26.10
C VAL A 23 -25.54 -29.16 -25.09
N SER A 24 -25.25 -28.88 -23.83
CA SER A 24 -25.11 -29.89 -22.78
C SER A 24 -26.48 -30.42 -22.31
N GLY A 25 -27.49 -29.56 -22.20
CA GLY A 25 -28.82 -29.92 -21.70
C GLY A 25 -29.79 -30.40 -22.79
N GLN A 26 -29.72 -29.85 -24.01
CA GLN A 26 -30.70 -30.10 -25.08
C GLN A 26 -30.04 -30.39 -26.44
N PHE A 27 -29.04 -31.29 -26.44
CA PHE A 27 -28.24 -31.62 -27.62
C PHE A 27 -29.06 -31.95 -28.89
N LYS A 28 -30.12 -32.76 -28.75
CA LYS A 28 -30.97 -33.16 -29.89
C LYS A 28 -31.74 -31.97 -30.49
N THR A 29 -32.08 -30.97 -29.69
CA THR A 29 -32.74 -29.74 -30.13
C THR A 29 -31.71 -28.80 -30.76
N PHE A 30 -30.54 -28.67 -30.14
CA PHE A 30 -29.41 -27.92 -30.71
C PHE A 30 -28.99 -28.41 -32.10
N CYS A 31 -28.96 -29.73 -32.34
CA CYS A 31 -28.65 -30.28 -33.66
C CYS A 31 -29.66 -29.93 -34.76
N LYS A 32 -30.86 -29.47 -34.37
CA LYS A 32 -31.92 -29.01 -35.26
C LYS A 32 -31.98 -27.49 -35.38
N GLU A 33 -31.14 -26.76 -34.63
CA GLU A 33 -31.08 -25.31 -34.71
C GLU A 33 -30.67 -24.88 -36.12
N LYS A 34 -31.38 -23.86 -36.61
CA LYS A 34 -31.21 -23.36 -37.97
C LYS A 34 -30.04 -22.39 -38.01
N CYS A 35 -29.26 -22.47 -39.08
CA CYS A 35 -28.24 -21.48 -39.40
C CYS A 35 -28.90 -20.12 -39.56
N ALA A 36 -28.36 -19.11 -38.87
CA ALA A 36 -28.86 -17.75 -38.91
C ALA A 36 -28.86 -17.12 -40.32
N GLU A 37 -28.03 -17.59 -41.24
CA GLU A 37 -27.92 -17.03 -42.60
C GLU A 37 -28.69 -17.82 -43.68
N CYS A 38 -28.63 -19.15 -43.64
CA CYS A 38 -29.21 -19.99 -44.69
C CYS A 38 -30.44 -20.79 -44.26
N GLY A 39 -30.85 -20.71 -42.99
CA GLY A 39 -32.02 -21.42 -42.44
C GLY A 39 -31.90 -22.95 -42.39
N LYS A 40 -30.81 -23.53 -42.93
CA LYS A 40 -30.52 -24.97 -42.90
C LYS A 40 -30.00 -25.39 -41.51
N PRO A 41 -30.22 -26.65 -41.07
CA PRO A 41 -29.73 -27.10 -39.77
C PRO A 41 -28.20 -26.95 -39.68
N ALA A 42 -27.74 -26.13 -38.71
CA ALA A 42 -26.36 -25.68 -38.64
C ALA A 42 -25.38 -26.81 -38.32
N THR A 43 -25.81 -27.75 -37.48
CA THR A 43 -24.97 -28.80 -36.88
C THR A 43 -25.42 -30.21 -37.26
N LYS A 44 -26.12 -30.37 -38.41
CA LYS A 44 -26.65 -31.67 -38.87
C LYS A 44 -25.59 -32.78 -38.96
N ARG A 45 -24.33 -32.44 -39.23
CA ARG A 45 -23.21 -33.40 -39.29
C ARG A 45 -22.86 -34.00 -37.92
N PHE A 46 -23.21 -33.32 -36.84
CA PHE A 46 -22.91 -33.73 -35.47
C PHE A 46 -24.09 -34.43 -34.79
N SER A 47 -25.18 -34.72 -35.50
CA SER A 47 -26.36 -35.38 -34.91
C SER A 47 -26.06 -36.78 -34.36
N THR A 48 -24.98 -37.42 -34.82
CA THR A 48 -24.50 -38.73 -34.37
C THR A 48 -23.29 -38.63 -33.43
N SER A 49 -22.77 -37.43 -33.17
CA SER A 49 -21.62 -37.19 -32.29
C SER A 49 -22.04 -37.03 -30.83
N MET A 50 -21.12 -37.22 -29.90
CA MET A 50 -21.36 -36.95 -28.48
C MET A 50 -21.42 -35.44 -28.22
N SER A 51 -22.29 -35.01 -27.29
CA SER A 51 -22.50 -33.59 -26.94
C SER A 51 -21.22 -32.88 -26.49
N PHE A 52 -20.33 -33.58 -25.79
CA PHE A 52 -19.04 -33.04 -25.34
C PHE A 52 -18.12 -32.65 -26.52
N VAL A 53 -18.11 -33.43 -27.60
CA VAL A 53 -17.32 -33.13 -28.81
C VAL A 53 -17.82 -31.83 -29.45
N VAL A 54 -19.13 -31.65 -29.49
CA VAL A 54 -19.74 -30.44 -30.05
C VAL A 54 -19.50 -29.22 -29.18
N SER A 55 -19.48 -29.39 -27.84
CA SER A 55 -19.11 -28.33 -26.90
C SER A 55 -17.67 -27.81 -27.14
N ASN A 56 -16.73 -28.72 -27.39
CA ASN A 56 -15.34 -28.34 -27.69
C ASN A 56 -15.18 -27.72 -29.09
N MET A 57 -16.07 -28.02 -30.02
CA MET A 57 -16.07 -27.46 -31.38
C MET A 57 -17.02 -26.27 -31.54
N LEU A 58 -17.47 -25.64 -30.45
CA LEU A 58 -18.43 -24.54 -30.50
C LEU A 58 -17.93 -23.36 -31.34
N ASP A 59 -16.65 -23.01 -31.26
CA ASP A 59 -16.07 -21.87 -31.99
C ASP A 59 -16.13 -22.07 -33.54
N SER A 60 -16.32 -23.31 -34.00
CA SER A 60 -16.48 -23.66 -35.43
C SER A 60 -17.88 -23.36 -35.97
N PHE A 61 -18.91 -23.28 -35.13
CA PHE A 61 -20.31 -23.04 -35.55
C PHE A 61 -20.89 -21.78 -34.93
N TRP A 62 -20.24 -21.20 -33.94
CA TRP A 62 -20.66 -19.98 -33.27
C TRP A 62 -19.70 -18.84 -33.59
N CYS A 63 -20.25 -17.66 -33.86
CA CYS A 63 -19.44 -16.46 -34.01
C CYS A 63 -19.36 -15.69 -32.68
N ASN A 64 -18.16 -15.56 -32.13
CA ASN A 64 -17.92 -14.93 -30.84
C ASN A 64 -18.34 -13.46 -30.78
N GLU A 65 -18.38 -12.77 -31.92
CA GLU A 65 -18.64 -11.34 -31.99
C GLU A 65 -20.13 -11.00 -32.14
N CYS A 66 -20.91 -11.83 -32.84
CA CYS A 66 -22.35 -11.59 -33.09
C CYS A 66 -23.27 -12.58 -32.36
N GLY A 67 -22.72 -13.63 -31.75
CA GLY A 67 -23.47 -14.62 -30.99
C GLY A 67 -24.29 -15.60 -31.83
N ARG A 68 -24.18 -15.59 -33.16
CA ARG A 68 -25.01 -16.41 -34.06
C ARG A 68 -24.44 -17.80 -34.26
N VAL A 69 -25.34 -18.77 -34.42
CA VAL A 69 -24.99 -20.13 -34.84
C VAL A 69 -25.11 -20.23 -36.36
N LEU A 70 -24.03 -20.67 -36.99
CA LEU A 70 -23.82 -20.72 -38.42
C LEU A 70 -23.47 -22.15 -38.83
N CYS A 71 -23.93 -22.57 -40.00
CA CYS A 71 -23.43 -23.81 -40.59
C CYS A 71 -21.99 -23.60 -41.07
N GLU A 72 -21.23 -24.68 -41.21
CA GLU A 72 -19.82 -24.66 -41.61
C GLU A 72 -19.55 -23.81 -42.86
N LYS A 73 -20.42 -23.90 -43.88
CA LYS A 73 -20.28 -23.10 -45.12
C LYS A 73 -20.52 -21.60 -44.89
N CYS A 74 -21.55 -21.28 -44.12
CA CYS A 74 -21.88 -19.89 -43.75
C CYS A 74 -20.85 -19.31 -42.79
N ARG A 75 -20.20 -20.12 -41.93
CA ARG A 75 -19.21 -19.64 -40.97
C ARG A 75 -18.03 -18.94 -41.65
N TYR A 76 -17.53 -19.51 -42.75
CA TYR A 76 -16.40 -18.94 -43.49
C TYR A 76 -16.79 -17.73 -44.35
N GLN A 77 -18.07 -17.63 -44.73
CA GLN A 77 -18.59 -16.52 -45.54
C GLN A 77 -19.19 -15.39 -44.68
N HIS A 78 -19.46 -15.66 -43.40
CA HIS A 78 -20.04 -14.70 -42.48
C HIS A 78 -19.04 -13.61 -42.15
N THR A 79 -19.27 -12.42 -42.72
CA THR A 79 -18.73 -11.20 -42.17
C THR A 79 -19.63 -10.80 -41.01
N CYS A 80 -19.05 -10.74 -39.82
CA CYS A 80 -19.78 -10.29 -38.64
C CYS A 80 -20.32 -8.88 -38.92
N GLU A 81 -21.64 -8.68 -38.79
CA GLU A 81 -22.26 -7.35 -38.95
C GLU A 81 -21.54 -6.27 -38.13
N ARG A 82 -20.91 -6.65 -37.00
CA ARG A 82 -20.09 -5.75 -36.19
C ARG A 82 -18.80 -5.34 -36.89
N LEU A 83 -18.13 -6.27 -37.58
CA LEU A 83 -16.94 -5.98 -38.39
C LEU A 83 -17.30 -5.18 -39.63
N ASP A 84 -18.46 -5.44 -40.23
CA ASP A 84 -18.92 -4.66 -41.39
C ASP A 84 -19.32 -3.25 -40.97
N GLN A 85 -20.04 -3.09 -39.85
CA GLN A 85 -20.30 -1.76 -39.27
C GLN A 85 -19.01 -1.03 -38.89
N GLN A 86 -18.00 -1.75 -38.39
CA GLN A 86 -16.70 -1.16 -38.08
C GLN A 86 -15.94 -0.78 -39.35
N LYS A 87 -15.98 -1.61 -40.40
CA LYS A 87 -15.42 -1.28 -41.71
C LYS A 87 -16.11 -0.09 -42.35
N GLU A 88 -17.44 0.00 -42.28
CA GLU A 88 -18.19 1.17 -42.78
C GLU A 88 -17.82 2.44 -41.99
N ARG A 89 -17.75 2.37 -40.65
CA ARG A 89 -17.25 3.49 -39.84
C ARG A 89 -15.81 3.87 -40.22
N ASN A 90 -14.95 2.89 -40.45
CA ASN A 90 -13.55 3.11 -40.83
C ASN A 90 -13.39 3.61 -42.28
N LYS A 91 -14.31 3.28 -43.20
CA LYS A 91 -14.31 3.79 -44.58
C LYS A 91 -14.52 5.30 -44.64
N HIS A 92 -15.25 5.85 -43.66
CA HIS A 92 -15.49 7.29 -43.56
C HIS A 92 -14.39 8.03 -42.79
N LEU A 93 -13.51 7.31 -42.09
CA LEU A 93 -12.35 7.89 -41.42
C LEU A 93 -11.24 8.12 -42.44
N THR A 94 -10.90 9.39 -42.65
CA THR A 94 -9.71 9.73 -43.43
C THR A 94 -8.45 9.28 -42.70
N HIS A 95 -7.39 8.99 -43.45
CA HIS A 95 -6.08 8.63 -42.88
C HIS A 95 -5.57 9.70 -41.89
N GLU A 96 -5.85 10.98 -42.18
CA GLU A 96 -5.51 12.12 -41.33
C GLU A 96 -6.27 12.09 -39.98
N GLN A 97 -7.57 11.79 -40.00
CA GLN A 97 -8.35 11.66 -38.77
C GLN A 97 -7.89 10.49 -37.89
N LEU A 98 -7.51 9.36 -38.51
CA LEU A 98 -6.97 8.21 -37.76
C LEU A 98 -5.62 8.56 -37.12
N ALA A 99 -4.73 9.25 -37.85
CA ALA A 99 -3.47 9.72 -37.32
C ALA A 99 -3.66 10.71 -36.16
N ALA A 100 -4.62 11.63 -36.28
CA ALA A 100 -4.97 12.57 -35.21
C ALA A 100 -5.48 11.84 -33.95
N GLN A 101 -6.33 10.83 -34.09
CA GLN A 101 -6.83 10.04 -32.96
C GLN A 101 -5.70 9.25 -32.26
N LEU A 102 -4.76 8.70 -33.03
CA LEU A 102 -3.61 8.00 -32.44
C LEU A 102 -2.68 8.97 -31.70
N ALA A 103 -2.42 10.15 -32.27
CA ALA A 103 -1.60 11.18 -31.64
C ALA A 103 -2.26 11.71 -30.34
N GLU A 104 -3.57 11.93 -30.33
CA GLU A 104 -4.30 12.32 -29.12
C GLU A 104 -4.26 11.22 -28.06
N ALA A 105 -4.46 9.96 -28.45
CA ALA A 105 -4.39 8.83 -27.52
C ALA A 105 -2.97 8.63 -26.95
N GLU A 106 -1.93 8.88 -27.74
CA GLU A 106 -0.54 8.87 -27.29
C GLU A 106 -0.26 10.02 -26.32
N ALA A 107 -0.70 11.23 -26.64
CA ALA A 107 -0.58 12.39 -25.76
C ALA A 107 -1.31 12.17 -24.42
N GLN A 108 -2.51 11.57 -24.43
CA GLN A 108 -3.23 11.20 -23.22
C GLN A 108 -2.49 10.14 -22.40
N LYS A 109 -1.94 9.10 -23.04
CA LYS A 109 -1.13 8.08 -22.36
C LYS A 109 0.12 8.70 -21.73
N GLN A 110 0.79 9.58 -22.44
CA GLN A 110 1.98 10.27 -21.95
C GLN A 110 1.64 11.19 -20.77
N ALA A 111 0.53 11.94 -20.84
CA ALA A 111 0.06 12.75 -19.73
C ALA A 111 -0.24 11.92 -18.46
N ILE A 112 -0.88 10.75 -18.62
CA ILE A 112 -1.14 9.82 -17.51
C ILE A 112 0.17 9.25 -16.93
N GLU A 113 1.14 8.91 -17.79
CA GLU A 113 2.44 8.41 -17.35
C GLU A 113 3.24 9.48 -16.59
N ASP A 114 3.24 10.71 -17.10
CA ASP A 114 3.89 11.85 -16.46
C ASP A 114 3.24 12.19 -15.11
N GLU A 115 1.91 12.11 -15.01
CA GLU A 115 1.18 12.28 -13.75
C GLU A 115 1.55 11.19 -12.73
N LYS A 116 1.55 9.91 -13.13
CA LYS A 116 1.98 8.79 -12.28
C LYS A 116 3.43 8.94 -11.82
N LYS A 117 4.31 9.40 -12.71
CA LYS A 117 5.72 9.67 -12.38
C LYS A 117 5.87 10.84 -11.43
N ALA A 118 5.05 11.89 -11.57
CA ALA A 118 5.01 13.01 -10.63
C ALA A 118 4.47 12.58 -9.26
N GLU A 119 3.45 11.73 -9.21
CA GLU A 119 2.93 11.13 -7.98
C GLU A 119 3.98 10.27 -7.28
N ALA A 120 4.64 9.35 -7.99
CA ALA A 120 5.72 8.54 -7.45
C ALA A 120 6.88 9.38 -6.89
N ARG A 121 7.21 10.53 -7.53
CA ARG A 121 8.20 11.49 -7.00
C ARG A 121 7.71 12.17 -5.72
N ARG A 122 6.44 12.55 -5.64
CA ARG A 122 5.85 13.14 -4.43
C ARG A 122 5.86 12.15 -3.27
N GLU A 123 5.49 10.91 -3.52
CA GLU A 123 5.53 9.83 -2.53
C GLU A 123 6.96 9.55 -2.05
N ALA A 124 7.93 9.48 -2.97
CA ALA A 124 9.34 9.28 -2.63
C ALA A 124 9.88 10.43 -1.76
N MET A 125 9.56 11.69 -2.10
CA MET A 125 9.93 12.85 -1.27
C MET A 125 9.25 12.83 0.10
N ALA A 126 7.99 12.38 0.19
CA ALA A 126 7.28 12.25 1.45
C ALA A 126 7.92 11.17 2.35
N GLN A 127 8.27 10.01 1.77
CA GLN A 127 8.97 8.93 2.49
C GLN A 127 10.36 9.37 2.95
N GLU A 128 11.10 10.12 2.13
CA GLU A 128 12.40 10.66 2.53
C GLU A 128 12.27 11.67 3.67
N LYS A 129 11.28 12.57 3.60
CA LYS A 129 10.98 13.52 4.69
C LYS A 129 10.64 12.78 5.99
N GLU A 130 9.80 11.74 5.90
CA GLU A 130 9.46 10.92 7.07
C GLU A 130 10.68 10.21 7.65
N ARG A 131 11.57 9.66 6.80
CA ARG A 131 12.85 9.07 7.21
C ARG A 131 13.73 10.07 7.95
N LEU A 132 13.81 11.31 7.46
CA LEU A 132 14.59 12.38 8.11
C LEU A 132 14.00 12.75 9.48
N VAL A 133 12.67 12.90 9.58
CA VAL A 133 11.99 13.16 10.86
C VAL A 133 12.25 12.02 11.85
N ARG A 134 12.14 10.75 11.43
CA ARG A 134 12.47 9.61 12.31
C ARG A 134 13.92 9.63 12.77
N LYS A 135 14.86 9.97 11.89
CA LYS A 135 16.29 10.09 12.23
C LYS A 135 16.53 11.20 13.26
N GLU A 136 15.92 12.37 13.07
CA GLU A 136 16.01 13.50 14.01
C GLU A 136 15.44 13.13 15.38
N ARG A 137 14.27 12.46 15.42
CA ARG A 137 13.69 11.95 16.67
C ARG A 137 14.64 11.02 17.43
N ARG A 138 15.25 10.05 16.73
CA ARG A 138 16.26 9.15 17.32
C ARG A 138 17.48 9.89 17.82
N GLN A 139 17.95 10.91 17.09
CA GLN A 139 19.08 11.73 17.49
C GLN A 139 18.81 12.42 18.82
N VAL A 140 17.64 13.03 18.97
CA VAL A 140 17.27 13.72 20.21
C VAL A 140 17.19 12.74 21.38
N LEU A 141 16.58 11.56 21.18
CA LEU A 141 16.54 10.51 22.20
C LEU A 141 17.94 10.05 22.63
N ALA A 142 18.81 9.75 21.66
CA ALA A 142 20.17 9.31 21.92
C ALA A 142 20.96 10.38 22.68
N HIS A 143 20.82 11.65 22.30
CA HIS A 143 21.47 12.76 22.98
C HIS A 143 20.99 12.91 24.43
N LYS A 144 19.66 12.90 24.67
CA LYS A 144 19.11 12.98 26.03
C LYS A 144 19.55 11.79 26.90
N ALA A 145 19.53 10.58 26.35
CA ALA A 145 20.00 9.38 27.07
C ALA A 145 21.49 9.48 27.42
N LYS A 146 22.31 10.01 26.51
CA LYS A 146 23.74 10.25 26.74
C LYS A 146 23.97 11.25 27.87
N VAL A 147 23.20 12.34 27.92
CA VAL A 147 23.26 13.32 29.01
C VAL A 147 22.92 12.67 30.37
N VAL A 148 21.91 11.80 30.43
CA VAL A 148 21.56 11.06 31.67
C VAL A 148 22.68 10.10 32.08
N GLU A 149 23.30 9.40 31.12
CA GLU A 149 24.45 8.54 31.39
C GLU A 149 25.64 9.33 31.94
N ASP A 150 26.00 10.46 31.32
CA ASP A 150 27.13 11.29 31.74
C ASP A 150 26.90 11.86 33.16
N PHE A 151 25.66 12.25 33.48
CA PHE A 151 25.27 12.66 34.82
C PHE A 151 25.49 11.55 35.85
N LEU A 152 24.98 10.34 35.58
CA LEU A 152 25.15 9.19 36.48
C LEU A 152 26.62 8.78 36.60
N GLN A 153 27.40 8.88 35.52
CA GLN A 153 28.84 8.64 35.54
C GLN A 153 29.55 9.66 36.44
N GLY A 154 29.19 10.94 36.36
CA GLY A 154 29.75 11.99 37.21
C GLY A 154 29.47 11.73 38.69
N ILE A 155 28.21 11.47 39.03
CA ILE A 155 27.79 11.23 40.42
C ILE A 155 28.40 9.94 40.99
N SER A 156 28.47 8.86 40.21
CA SER A 156 29.06 7.60 40.69
C SER A 156 30.57 7.71 40.95
N ARG A 157 31.26 8.67 40.31
CA ARG A 157 32.69 8.95 40.54
C ARG A 157 32.96 9.87 41.72
N ASP A 158 31.99 10.64 42.18
CA ASP A 158 32.14 11.54 43.33
C ASP A 158 32.12 10.73 44.64
N THR A 159 33.31 10.38 45.13
CA THR A 159 33.48 9.57 46.34
C THR A 159 32.98 10.24 47.60
N ASP A 160 33.05 11.58 47.66
CA ASP A 160 32.76 12.34 48.87
C ASP A 160 31.26 12.44 49.09
N THR A 161 30.50 12.78 48.03
CA THR A 161 29.03 12.75 48.13
C THR A 161 28.50 11.33 48.26
N ASN A 162 29.15 10.33 47.66
CA ASN A 162 28.74 8.93 47.82
C ASN A 162 28.98 8.38 49.24
N ALA A 163 30.03 8.82 49.94
CA ALA A 163 30.23 8.48 51.35
C ALA A 163 29.08 9.00 52.23
N ALA A 164 28.56 10.19 51.92
CA ALA A 164 27.43 10.78 52.65
C ALA A 164 26.08 10.09 52.37
N ARG A 165 25.87 9.58 51.15
CA ARG A 165 24.60 8.91 50.75
C ARG A 165 24.44 7.49 51.30
N GLY A 166 25.53 6.86 51.74
CA GLY A 166 25.55 5.48 52.23
C GLY A 166 25.69 4.44 51.12
N ALA A 167 26.15 3.24 51.49
CA ALA A 167 26.55 2.19 50.55
C ALA A 167 25.41 1.75 49.61
N ARG A 168 24.17 1.63 50.12
CA ARG A 168 23.02 1.18 49.34
C ARG A 168 22.69 2.12 48.18
N ALA A 169 22.65 3.43 48.43
CA ALA A 169 22.36 4.43 47.40
C ALA A 169 23.47 4.49 46.35
N ARG A 170 24.73 4.35 46.76
CA ARG A 170 25.87 4.26 45.85
C ARG A 170 25.77 3.05 44.92
N ASP A 171 25.46 1.87 45.47
CA ASP A 171 25.39 0.64 44.70
C ASP A 171 24.20 0.69 43.70
N GLU A 172 23.07 1.28 44.10
CA GLU A 172 21.92 1.53 43.23
C GLU A 172 22.25 2.52 42.10
N LEU A 173 22.98 3.61 42.38
CA LEU A 173 23.43 4.57 41.35
C LEU A 173 24.36 3.91 40.33
N LEU A 174 25.23 2.98 40.75
CA LEU A 174 26.08 2.21 39.84
C LEU A 174 25.24 1.28 38.95
N GLU A 175 24.22 0.63 39.49
CA GLU A 175 23.29 -0.18 38.70
C GLU A 175 22.56 0.67 37.65
N LEU A 176 21.99 1.81 38.06
CA LEU A 176 21.33 2.77 37.17
C LEU A 176 22.27 3.25 36.07
N TYR A 177 23.52 3.58 36.40
CA TYR A 177 24.54 3.97 35.41
C TYR A 177 24.77 2.86 34.37
N THR A 178 24.93 1.61 34.78
CA THR A 178 25.17 0.51 33.83
C THR A 178 23.97 0.27 32.90
N ARG A 179 22.74 0.39 33.42
CA ARG A 179 21.51 0.31 32.62
C ARG A 179 21.40 1.49 31.65
N ALA A 180 21.62 2.72 32.13
CA ALA A 180 21.60 3.93 31.31
C ALA A 180 22.62 3.87 30.17
N LYS A 181 23.86 3.45 30.46
CA LYS A 181 24.91 3.30 29.46
C LYS A 181 24.56 2.31 28.36
N ARG A 182 23.94 1.19 28.72
CA ARG A 182 23.48 0.20 27.72
C ARG A 182 22.42 0.82 26.81
N ILE A 183 21.41 1.46 27.41
CA ILE A 183 20.31 2.08 26.65
C ILE A 183 20.81 3.22 25.78
N ALA A 184 21.66 4.10 26.30
CA ALA A 184 22.25 5.21 25.54
C ALA A 184 23.03 4.70 24.32
N LEU A 185 23.79 3.61 24.48
CA LEU A 185 24.49 2.98 23.36
C LEU A 185 23.52 2.36 22.35
N THR A 186 22.47 1.67 22.80
CA THR A 186 21.42 1.14 21.91
C THR A 186 20.75 2.24 21.10
N LEU A 187 20.33 3.33 21.75
CA LEU A 187 19.69 4.47 21.10
C LEU A 187 20.63 5.18 20.10
N TYR A 188 21.92 5.31 20.45
CA TYR A 188 22.92 5.89 19.56
C TYR A 188 23.16 5.00 18.32
N ASN A 189 23.27 3.68 18.52
CA ASN A 189 23.41 2.72 17.42
C ASN A 189 22.17 2.73 16.51
N GLU A 190 20.96 2.77 17.08
CA GLU A 190 19.72 2.87 16.30
C GLU A 190 19.58 4.22 15.56
N PHE A 191 20.24 5.28 16.05
CA PHE A 191 20.33 6.55 15.35
C PHE A 191 21.28 6.47 14.15
N GLU A 192 22.49 5.93 14.31
CA GLU A 192 23.48 5.80 13.23
C GLU A 192 23.09 4.74 12.20
N HIS A 193 22.55 3.62 12.68
CA HIS A 193 22.21 2.44 11.90
C HIS A 193 20.80 1.94 12.25
N PRO A 194 19.75 2.56 11.68
CA PRO A 194 18.38 2.18 11.93
C PRO A 194 18.13 0.72 11.53
N SER A 195 18.02 -0.17 12.51
CA SER A 195 17.77 -1.59 12.27
C SER A 195 16.29 -1.94 12.47
N LEU A 196 15.63 -1.22 13.39
CA LEU A 196 14.22 -1.40 13.70
C LEU A 196 13.33 -0.42 12.92
N PRO A 197 12.15 -0.85 12.43
CA PRO A 197 11.20 0.03 11.75
C PRO A 197 10.50 1.03 12.70
N GLY A 198 10.47 0.75 14.00
CA GLY A 198 9.85 1.59 15.04
C GLY A 198 10.82 2.52 15.75
N LEU A 199 10.30 3.40 16.60
CA LEU A 199 11.10 4.15 17.57
C LEU A 199 11.30 3.26 18.80
N ALA A 200 12.46 3.38 19.47
CA ALA A 200 12.77 2.59 20.66
C ALA A 200 12.07 3.21 21.90
N ASP A 201 10.74 3.23 21.87
CA ASP A 201 9.92 3.89 22.88
C ASP A 201 10.11 3.23 24.26
N ASP A 202 10.22 1.89 24.32
CA ASP A 202 10.46 1.15 25.56
C ASP A 202 11.83 1.48 26.20
N ASP A 203 12.86 1.65 25.35
CA ASP A 203 14.18 2.08 25.79
C ASP A 203 14.12 3.51 26.35
N TRP A 204 13.37 4.39 25.70
CA TRP A 204 13.21 5.76 26.16
C TRP A 204 12.45 5.87 27.49
N GLU A 205 11.36 5.12 27.66
CA GLU A 205 10.67 5.02 28.95
C GLU A 205 11.61 4.51 30.05
N SER A 206 12.45 3.52 29.75
CA SER A 206 13.48 3.07 30.68
C SER A 206 14.47 4.18 31.08
N VAL A 207 14.84 5.09 30.17
CA VAL A 207 15.68 6.26 30.52
C VAL A 207 14.93 7.21 31.45
N LYS A 208 13.62 7.44 31.23
CA LYS A 208 12.80 8.28 32.11
C LYS A 208 12.73 7.72 33.53
N GLU A 209 12.49 6.41 33.66
CA GLU A 209 12.50 5.71 34.95
C GLU A 209 13.84 5.86 35.66
N ILE A 210 14.94 5.63 34.94
CA ILE A 210 16.30 5.76 35.48
C ILE A 210 16.56 7.19 35.97
N TYR A 211 16.19 8.20 35.17
CA TYR A 211 16.38 9.60 35.54
C TYR A 211 15.53 10.00 36.76
N ALA A 212 14.26 9.61 36.79
CA ALA A 212 13.39 9.85 37.94
C ALA A 212 13.97 9.25 39.22
N ARG A 213 14.44 8.00 39.15
CA ARG A 213 15.06 7.33 40.28
C ARG A 213 16.38 7.96 40.71
N ALA A 214 17.22 8.36 39.75
CA ALA A 214 18.47 9.06 40.02
C ALA A 214 18.22 10.39 40.73
N ARG A 215 17.18 11.13 40.30
CA ARG A 215 16.75 12.38 40.94
C ARG A 215 16.28 12.14 42.37
N GLU A 216 15.51 11.09 42.65
CA GLU A 216 15.11 10.73 44.02
C GLU A 216 16.32 10.44 44.93
N LEU A 217 17.31 9.69 44.43
CA LEU A 217 18.49 9.31 45.20
C LEU A 217 19.45 10.48 45.46
N THR A 218 19.52 11.43 44.53
CA THR A 218 20.52 12.50 44.56
C THR A 218 19.97 13.84 45.01
N GLY A 219 18.67 14.07 44.84
CA GLY A 219 18.04 15.38 45.00
C GLY A 219 18.47 16.41 43.96
N MET A 220 19.17 15.98 42.89
CA MET A 220 19.74 16.83 41.86
C MET A 220 18.94 16.75 40.57
N PHE A 221 19.04 17.82 39.79
CA PHE A 221 18.46 17.91 38.45
C PHE A 221 19.58 18.08 37.44
N ILE A 222 19.45 17.45 36.28
CA ILE A 222 20.33 17.74 35.16
C ILE A 222 19.89 19.08 34.56
N VAL A 223 20.84 19.98 34.32
CA VAL A 223 20.60 21.26 33.64
C VAL A 223 21.33 21.23 32.29
N VAL A 224 20.58 21.43 31.21
CA VAL A 224 21.11 21.55 29.85
C VAL A 224 20.74 22.94 29.33
N GLU A 225 21.73 23.70 28.87
CA GLU A 225 21.52 25.06 28.34
C GLU A 225 20.79 26.02 29.31
N GLY A 226 21.00 25.83 30.63
CA GLY A 226 20.39 26.67 31.67
C GLY A 226 18.96 26.28 32.05
N GLN A 227 18.39 25.22 31.46
CA GLN A 227 17.08 24.69 31.82
C GLN A 227 17.17 23.26 32.35
N PRO A 228 16.27 22.83 33.26
CA PRO A 228 16.19 21.43 33.66
C PRO A 228 15.97 20.53 32.44
N LEU A 229 16.65 19.38 32.40
CA LEU A 229 16.52 18.40 31.32
C LEU A 229 15.05 17.97 31.20
N ASP A 230 14.43 18.32 30.08
CA ASP A 230 13.07 17.89 29.75
C ASP A 230 13.08 16.44 29.26
N MET A 231 12.46 15.54 30.03
CA MET A 231 12.32 14.13 29.68
C MET A 231 11.05 13.82 28.87
N ARG A 232 10.25 14.82 28.49
CA ARG A 232 9.12 14.61 27.58
C ARG A 232 9.59 14.27 26.17
N ASN A 233 8.71 13.63 25.42
CA ASN A 233 8.99 13.33 24.03
C ASN A 233 8.95 14.65 23.23
N PRO A 234 9.99 14.97 22.46
CA PRO A 234 10.05 16.21 21.68
C PRO A 234 8.92 16.39 20.65
N TRP A 235 8.24 15.31 20.28
CA TRP A 235 7.16 15.31 19.29
C TRP A 235 5.77 15.22 19.91
N ASP A 236 5.66 15.11 21.24
CA ASP A 236 4.36 15.26 21.87
C ASP A 236 3.95 16.74 21.75
N PRO A 237 2.66 17.03 21.47
CA PRO A 237 2.20 18.41 21.45
C PRO A 237 2.54 19.09 22.77
N PRO A 238 2.90 20.39 22.75
CA PRO A 238 3.11 21.11 23.99
C PRO A 238 1.84 20.99 24.86
N PRO A 239 1.99 20.87 26.19
CA PRO A 239 0.84 20.83 27.08
C PRO A 239 -0.03 22.07 26.82
N ALA A 240 -1.35 21.90 26.89
CA ALA A 240 -2.27 23.02 26.73
C ALA A 240 -1.91 24.11 27.75
N GLU A 241 -1.85 25.37 27.30
CA GLU A 241 -1.56 26.53 28.14
C GLU A 241 -2.59 26.58 29.29
N GLY A 242 -2.22 26.09 30.47
CA GLY A 242 -3.13 25.92 31.62
C GLY A 242 -2.84 24.67 32.46
N GLU A 243 -2.23 23.63 31.89
CA GLU A 243 -1.69 22.48 32.64
C GLU A 243 -0.23 22.76 33.04
N ALA A 244 0.01 23.92 33.65
CA ALA A 244 1.28 24.18 34.31
C ALA A 244 1.45 23.09 35.37
N GLN A 245 2.39 22.17 35.13
CA GLN A 245 2.78 21.17 36.10
C GLN A 245 2.99 21.87 37.43
N ASP A 246 2.29 21.40 38.47
CA ASP A 246 2.57 21.72 39.86
C ASP A 246 4.00 21.27 40.16
N ALA A 247 4.96 22.09 39.72
CA ALA A 247 6.35 21.94 40.05
C ALA A 247 6.43 22.29 41.54
N ASP A 248 6.39 21.26 42.38
CA ASP A 248 6.55 21.34 43.83
C ASP A 248 7.63 22.38 44.18
N PRO A 249 7.26 23.59 44.66
CA PRO A 249 8.21 24.67 44.86
C PRO A 249 9.09 24.46 46.11
N ALA A 250 9.03 23.28 46.75
CA ALA A 250 9.63 23.03 48.05
C ALA A 250 11.11 22.55 48.03
N GLY A 251 11.71 22.36 46.85
CA GLY A 251 13.05 21.77 46.70
C GLY A 251 14.17 22.75 46.33
N LEU A 252 14.40 23.83 47.08
CA LEU A 252 15.59 24.69 46.92
C LEU A 252 16.85 23.96 47.43
N GLY A 253 17.35 23.02 46.63
CA GLY A 253 18.61 22.30 46.86
C GLY A 253 19.82 23.12 46.42
N ARG A 254 20.81 23.23 47.31
CA ARG A 254 22.11 23.92 47.14
C ARG A 254 22.80 23.52 45.84
N GLY A 255 23.00 24.50 44.94
CA GLY A 255 23.98 24.39 43.86
C GLY A 255 25.40 24.51 44.41
N LEU A 256 26.24 23.53 44.14
CA LEU A 256 27.70 23.67 44.15
C LEU A 256 28.13 24.03 42.73
N LEU A 257 28.93 25.10 42.63
CA LEU A 257 29.65 25.56 41.44
C LEU A 257 30.79 24.61 41.08
#